data_AF-A0AA39MDT6-F1
#
_entry.id   AF-A0AA39MDT6-F1
#
_cell.length_a   1.000
_cell.length_b   1.000
_cell.length_c   1.000
_cell.angle_alpha   90.00
_cell.angle_beta   90.00
_cell.angle_gamma   90.00
#
_symmetry.space_group_name_H-M   'P 1'
#
loop_
_entity.id
_entity.type
_entity.pdbx_description
1 polymer ?
#
loop_
_entity_poly.entity_id
_entity_poly.type
_entity_poly.pdbx_seq_one_letter_code
_entity_poly.pdbx_strand_id
1 'polypeptide(L)'
;MAYIRTKKSDFDSRLTALLPDYSHVPPDPRIIELLRTNAPPTPFERKSLEDTLSETPDRITELDSLIHTTASLLDYLTKDRNQAIENQTDAKKILSPSRRLPPEVLTEIFIWCWTLYRRKGSPLDPRAVPWTLTHVSKKWREVSIVTPEIWSI
;
A
#
# COMPACT_ATOMS: atom_id res chain seq x y z
N MET A 1 -17.48 -22.57 10.43
CA MET A 1 -16.75 -21.28 10.52
C MET A 1 -17.13 -20.61 11.83
N ALA A 2 -16.16 -20.29 12.68
CA ALA A 2 -16.43 -19.61 13.95
C ALA A 2 -16.96 -18.20 13.65
N TYR A 3 -18.16 -17.91 14.13
CA TYR A 3 -18.79 -16.62 14.00
C TYR A 3 -18.05 -15.60 14.89
N ILE A 4 -17.38 -14.63 14.28
CA ILE A 4 -16.66 -13.58 15.01
C ILE A 4 -17.63 -12.41 15.19
N ARG A 5 -18.05 -12.17 16.44
CA ARG A 5 -18.88 -11.03 16.80
C ARG A 5 -18.02 -9.77 16.79
N THR A 6 -18.07 -9.00 15.70
CA THR A 6 -17.52 -7.65 15.67
C THR A 6 -18.53 -6.68 16.31
N LYS A 7 -18.11 -5.93 17.32
CA LYS A 7 -18.93 -4.87 17.93
C LYS A 7 -18.64 -3.55 17.23
N LYS A 8 -19.64 -2.66 17.18
CA LYS A 8 -19.48 -1.28 16.66
C LYS A 8 -18.32 -0.53 17.35
N SER A 9 -18.06 -0.83 18.62
CA SER A 9 -16.94 -0.29 19.42
C SER A 9 -15.55 -0.71 18.95
N ASP A 10 -15.45 -1.76 18.13
CA ASP A 10 -14.17 -2.30 17.68
C ASP A 10 -13.61 -1.53 16.47
N PHE A 11 -14.42 -0.64 15.89
CA PHE A 11 -14.07 0.17 14.73
C PHE A 11 -13.70 1.60 15.15
N ASP A 12 -12.83 2.23 14.35
CA ASP A 12 -12.51 3.65 14.51
C ASP A 12 -13.80 4.50 14.48
N SER A 13 -13.88 5.49 15.36
CA SER A 13 -14.99 6.45 15.47
C SER A 13 -15.44 7.08 14.14
N ARG A 14 -14.52 7.21 13.16
CA ARG A 14 -14.83 7.74 11.82
C ARG A 14 -15.60 6.74 10.97
N LEU A 15 -15.45 5.45 11.24
CA LEU A 15 -16.08 4.35 10.51
C LEU A 15 -17.33 3.81 11.23
N THR A 16 -17.48 4.07 12.53
CA THR A 16 -18.67 3.64 13.27
C THR A 16 -19.96 4.25 12.73
N ALA A 17 -19.90 5.44 12.12
CA ALA A 17 -21.05 6.07 11.46
C ALA A 17 -21.56 5.29 10.24
N LEU A 18 -20.72 4.46 9.63
CA LEU A 18 -21.08 3.63 8.46
C LEU A 18 -21.65 2.27 8.86
N LEU A 19 -21.61 1.91 10.15
CA LEU A 19 -22.05 0.60 10.61
C LEU A 19 -23.54 0.63 10.98
N PRO A 20 -24.33 -0.34 10.49
CA PRO A 20 -25.72 -0.49 10.90
C PRO A 20 -25.82 -0.77 12.41
N ASP A 21 -26.94 -0.37 13.01
CA ASP A 21 -27.17 -0.51 14.46
C ASP A 21 -27.61 -1.93 14.87
N TYR A 22 -27.85 -2.83 13.92
CA TYR A 22 -28.26 -4.19 14.22
C TYR A 22 -27.07 -5.10 14.58
N SER A 23 -27.25 -5.94 15.60
CA SER A 23 -26.32 -7.02 15.91
C SER A 23 -26.49 -8.14 14.87
N HIS A 24 -25.37 -8.67 14.38
CA HIS A 24 -25.39 -10.01 13.83
C HIS A 24 -25.82 -10.97 14.98
N VAL A 25 -26.84 -11.80 14.74
CA VAL A 25 -27.32 -12.79 15.72
C VAL A 25 -26.84 -14.15 15.20
N PRO A 26 -26.26 -15.01 16.04
CA PRO A 26 -25.90 -16.36 15.61
C PRO A 26 -27.14 -17.13 15.14
N PRO A 27 -26.99 -18.12 14.24
CA PRO A 27 -28.13 -18.89 13.74
C PRO A 27 -28.90 -19.55 14.89
N ASP A 28 -30.22 -19.38 14.90
CA ASP A 28 -31.10 -19.94 15.92
C ASP A 28 -30.92 -21.47 16.00
N PRO A 29 -30.61 -22.05 17.19
CA PRO A 29 -30.49 -23.49 17.37
C PRO A 29 -31.70 -24.27 16.87
N ARG A 30 -32.90 -23.69 16.97
CA ARG A 30 -34.14 -24.28 16.48
C ARG A 30 -34.20 -24.34 14.97
N ILE A 31 -33.72 -23.31 14.27
CA ILE A 31 -33.57 -23.32 12.81
C ILE A 31 -32.55 -24.38 12.39
N ILE A 32 -31.43 -24.50 13.10
CA ILE A 32 -30.42 -25.54 12.84
C ILE A 32 -31.03 -26.95 12.96
N GLU A 33 -31.88 -27.17 13.96
CA GLU A 33 -32.56 -28.45 14.18
C GLU A 33 -33.57 -28.76 13.05
N LEU A 34 -34.42 -27.80 12.68
CA LEU A 34 -35.41 -27.96 11.60
C LEU A 34 -34.74 -28.30 10.26
N LEU A 35 -33.60 -27.66 9.96
CA LEU A 35 -32.79 -27.96 8.78
C LEU A 35 -32.21 -29.38 8.78
N ARG A 36 -32.09 -30.02 9.96
CA ARG A 36 -31.55 -31.38 10.11
C ARG A 36 -32.63 -32.46 10.14
N THR A 37 -33.83 -32.15 10.60
CA THR A 37 -34.83 -33.17 10.95
C THR A 37 -36.01 -33.28 9.99
N ASN A 38 -36.08 -32.46 8.92
CA ASN A 38 -37.26 -32.37 8.02
C ASN A 38 -38.59 -32.17 8.77
N ALA A 39 -38.55 -31.81 10.06
CA ALA A 39 -39.73 -31.55 10.85
C ALA A 39 -40.40 -30.27 10.35
N PRO A 40 -41.74 -30.22 10.26
CA PRO A 40 -42.42 -29.00 9.86
C PRO A 40 -42.25 -27.92 10.96
N PRO A 41 -42.07 -26.64 10.57
CA PRO A 41 -42.06 -25.55 11.53
C PRO A 41 -43.45 -25.37 12.14
N THR A 42 -43.49 -24.96 13.40
CA THR A 42 -44.72 -24.52 14.07
C THR A 42 -45.28 -23.26 13.39
N PRO A 43 -46.57 -22.93 13.58
CA PRO A 43 -47.15 -21.71 13.00
C PRO A 43 -46.42 -20.42 13.40
N PHE A 44 -45.88 -20.36 14.63
CA PHE A 44 -45.10 -19.22 15.11
C PHE A 44 -43.73 -19.13 14.45
N GLU A 45 -43.01 -20.27 14.35
CA GLU A 45 -41.73 -20.36 13.63
C GLU A 45 -41.90 -19.99 12.16
N ARG A 46 -42.96 -20.47 11.51
CA ARG A 46 -43.29 -20.11 10.13
C ARG A 46 -43.47 -18.61 9.96
N LYS A 47 -44.27 -17.97 10.81
CA LYS A 47 -44.50 -16.53 10.75
C LYS A 47 -43.19 -15.74 10.93
N SER A 48 -42.36 -16.14 11.92
CA SER A 48 -41.06 -15.51 12.14
C SER A 48 -40.11 -15.66 10.95
N LEU A 49 -40.15 -16.80 10.25
CA LEU A 49 -39.38 -17.04 9.03
C LEU A 49 -39.90 -16.20 7.85
N GLU A 50 -41.23 -16.07 7.70
CA GLU A 50 -41.86 -15.22 6.69
C GLU A 50 -41.53 -13.74 6.91
N ASP A 51 -41.59 -13.27 8.16
CA ASP A 51 -41.19 -11.92 8.54
C ASP A 51 -39.70 -11.68 8.20
N THR A 52 -38.82 -12.63 8.55
CA THR A 52 -37.40 -12.58 8.20
C THR A 52 -37.18 -12.53 6.69
N LEU A 53 -37.90 -13.34 5.91
CA LEU A 53 -37.81 -13.36 4.45
C LEU A 53 -38.26 -12.04 3.83
N SER A 54 -39.19 -11.33 4.46
CA SER A 54 -39.63 -10.01 4.01
C SER A 54 -38.63 -8.89 4.32
N GLU A 55 -37.94 -8.94 5.47
CA GLU A 55 -36.98 -7.91 5.91
C GLU A 55 -35.56 -8.12 5.37
N THR A 56 -35.17 -9.36 5.07
CA THR A 56 -33.80 -9.72 4.66
C THR A 56 -33.35 -9.04 3.36
N PRO A 57 -34.17 -8.90 2.29
CA PRO A 57 -33.75 -8.25 1.05
C PRO A 57 -33.30 -6.81 1.27
N ASP A 58 -34.06 -5.99 1.99
CA ASP A 58 -33.72 -4.59 2.26
C ASP A 58 -32.40 -4.50 3.03
N ARG A 59 -32.24 -5.36 4.05
CA ARG A 59 -30.99 -5.45 4.82
C ARG A 59 -29.79 -5.84 3.96
N ILE A 60 -29.94 -6.78 3.02
CA ILE A 60 -28.87 -7.15 2.09
C ILE A 60 -28.51 -5.96 1.21
N THR A 61 -29.50 -5.26 0.65
CA THR A 61 -29.23 -4.10 -0.22
C THR A 61 -28.53 -2.95 0.52
N GLU A 62 -28.88 -2.72 1.78
CA GLU A 62 -28.18 -1.75 2.63
C GLU A 62 -26.72 -2.14 2.84
N LEU A 63 -26.46 -3.40 3.19
CA LEU A 63 -25.10 -3.92 3.38
C LEU A 63 -24.28 -3.85 2.09
N ASP A 64 -24.85 -4.21 0.95
CA ASP A 64 -24.16 -4.14 -0.34
C ASP A 64 -23.78 -2.69 -0.70
N SER A 65 -24.66 -1.73 -0.42
CA SER A 65 -24.39 -0.30 -0.59
C SER A 65 -23.24 0.19 0.32
N LEU A 66 -23.24 -0.24 1.58
CA LEU A 66 -22.18 0.09 2.54
C LEU A 66 -20.84 -0.55 2.15
N ILE A 67 -20.85 -1.79 1.68
CA ILE A 67 -19.67 -2.48 1.15
C ILE A 67 -19.11 -1.70 -0.05
N HIS A 68 -19.97 -1.33 -1.00
CA HIS A 68 -19.56 -0.58 -2.18
C HIS A 68 -18.94 0.78 -1.82
N THR A 69 -19.58 1.52 -0.92
CA THR A 69 -19.11 2.82 -0.44
C THR A 69 -17.76 2.70 0.27
N THR A 70 -17.63 1.71 1.17
CA THR A 70 -16.40 1.49 1.94
C THR A 70 -15.26 1.01 1.05
N ALA A 71 -15.54 0.16 0.07
CA ALA A 71 -14.54 -0.28 -0.92
C ALA A 71 -14.03 0.90 -1.77
N SER A 72 -14.92 1.79 -2.19
CA SER A 72 -14.56 3.00 -2.94
C SER A 72 -13.69 3.95 -2.10
N LEU A 73 -14.03 4.14 -0.82
CA LEU A 73 -13.24 4.92 0.11
C LEU A 73 -11.84 4.31 0.32
N LEU A 74 -11.76 2.99 0.46
CA LEU A 74 -10.49 2.28 0.60
C LEU A 74 -9.60 2.45 -0.64
N ASP A 75 -10.17 2.34 -1.84
CA ASP A 75 -9.45 2.55 -3.09
C ASP A 75 -8.89 3.98 -3.18
N TYR A 76 -9.70 5.00 -2.85
CA TYR A 76 -9.26 6.39 -2.79
C TYR A 76 -8.09 6.58 -1.82
N LEU A 77 -8.23 6.13 -0.57
CA LEU A 77 -7.18 6.28 0.44
C LEU A 77 -5.89 5.56 0.06
N THR A 78 -6.01 4.40 -0.60
CA THR A 78 -4.85 3.65 -1.09
C THR A 78 -4.12 4.41 -2.19
N LYS A 79 -4.85 5.00 -3.14
CA LYS A 79 -4.29 5.85 -4.21
C LYS A 79 -3.60 7.07 -3.63
N ASP A 80 -4.24 7.79 -2.72
CA ASP A 80 -3.66 8.99 -2.09
C ASP A 80 -2.38 8.65 -1.31
N ARG A 81 -2.39 7.56 -0.53
CA ARG A 81 -1.21 7.04 0.18
C ARG A 81 -0.07 6.71 -0.79
N ASN A 82 -0.36 6.09 -1.94
CA ASN A 82 0.67 5.76 -2.93
C ASN A 82 1.25 7.03 -3.56
N GLN A 83 0.40 7.99 -3.93
CA GLN A 83 0.85 9.28 -4.47
C GLN A 83 1.74 10.03 -3.46
N ALA A 84 1.39 9.99 -2.17
CA ALA A 84 2.19 10.61 -1.12
C ALA A 84 3.59 9.98 -0.98
N ILE A 85 3.71 8.64 -1.14
CA ILE A 85 5.02 7.96 -1.18
C ILE A 85 5.84 8.41 -2.37
N GLU A 86 5.23 8.47 -3.56
CA GLU A 86 5.90 8.90 -4.79
C GLU A 86 6.42 10.33 -4.65
N ASN A 87 5.56 11.25 -4.20
CA ASN A 87 5.93 12.64 -3.95
C ASN A 87 7.07 12.76 -2.93
N GLN A 88 7.03 11.98 -1.84
CA GLN A 88 8.11 11.96 -0.87
C GLN A 88 9.42 11.45 -1.49
N THR A 89 9.34 10.39 -2.29
CA THR A 89 10.50 9.80 -2.96
C THR A 89 11.13 10.79 -3.94
N ASP A 90 10.32 11.48 -4.72
CA ASP A 90 10.80 12.48 -5.67
C ASP A 90 11.35 13.72 -4.98
N ALA A 91 10.72 14.19 -3.89
CA ALA A 91 11.27 15.25 -3.07
C ALA A 91 12.66 14.87 -2.50
N LYS A 92 12.82 13.65 -1.99
CA LYS A 92 14.14 13.15 -1.53
C LYS A 92 15.18 13.12 -2.64
N LYS A 93 14.80 12.67 -3.84
CA LYS A 93 15.68 12.71 -5.00
C LYS A 93 16.06 14.15 -5.34
N ILE A 94 15.10 15.09 -5.36
CA ILE A 94 15.29 16.51 -5.72
C ILE A 94 16.21 17.21 -4.74
N LEU A 95 16.01 16.95 -3.46
CA LEU A 95 16.80 17.54 -2.38
C LEU A 95 18.13 16.82 -2.14
N SER A 96 18.53 15.88 -3.00
CA SER A 96 19.80 15.16 -2.84
C SER A 96 20.99 16.13 -2.89
N PRO A 97 21.95 16.06 -1.95
CA PRO A 97 23.10 16.94 -1.92
C PRO A 97 23.90 16.94 -3.24
N SER A 98 23.93 15.79 -3.91
CA SER A 98 24.58 15.61 -5.21
C SER A 98 24.11 16.58 -6.31
N ARG A 99 22.88 17.13 -6.23
CA ARG A 99 22.41 18.14 -7.20
C ARG A 99 22.96 19.54 -6.93
N ARG A 100 23.28 19.85 -5.66
CA ARG A 100 23.75 21.16 -5.21
C ARG A 100 25.24 21.38 -5.41
N LEU A 101 26.04 20.31 -5.43
CA LEU A 101 27.49 20.43 -5.58
C LEU A 101 27.87 21.03 -6.94
N PRO A 102 28.68 22.09 -6.99
CA PRO A 102 29.23 22.61 -8.24
C PRO A 102 30.05 21.55 -9.00
N PRO A 103 30.14 21.63 -10.33
CA PRO A 103 30.96 20.73 -11.14
C PRO A 103 32.41 20.60 -10.64
N GLU A 104 33.02 21.71 -10.21
CA GLU A 104 34.41 21.76 -9.75
C GLU A 104 34.60 20.93 -8.49
N VAL A 105 33.66 21.03 -7.54
CA VAL A 105 33.68 20.22 -6.31
C VAL A 105 33.46 18.74 -6.63
N LEU A 106 32.62 18.43 -7.62
CA LEU A 106 32.42 17.06 -8.07
C LEU A 106 33.69 16.49 -8.72
N THR A 107 34.36 17.25 -9.58
CA THR A 107 35.65 16.88 -10.20
C THR A 107 36.69 16.56 -9.13
N GLU A 108 36.85 17.43 -8.13
CA GLU A 108 37.76 17.18 -7.01
C GLU A 108 37.40 15.87 -6.29
N ILE A 109 36.13 15.69 -5.90
CA ILE A 109 35.67 14.45 -5.27
C ILE A 109 35.99 13.23 -6.15
N PHE A 110 35.80 13.32 -7.47
CA PHE A 110 36.05 12.21 -8.38
C PHE A 110 37.54 11.87 -8.47
N ILE A 111 38.43 12.87 -8.51
CA ILE A 111 39.88 12.69 -8.47
C ILE A 111 40.29 12.03 -7.14
N TRP A 112 39.71 12.46 -6.01
CA TRP A 112 39.92 11.80 -4.71
C TRP A 112 39.44 10.35 -4.71
N CYS A 113 38.25 10.07 -5.25
CA CYS A 113 37.75 8.70 -5.37
C CYS A 113 38.68 7.85 -6.27
N TRP A 114 39.12 8.40 -7.40
CA TRP A 114 40.06 7.71 -8.28
C TRP A 114 41.36 7.40 -7.57
N THR A 115 42.04 8.40 -6.98
CA THR A 115 43.32 8.21 -6.29
C THR A 115 43.24 7.19 -5.14
N LEU A 116 42.15 7.19 -4.37
CA LEU A 116 41.96 6.25 -3.25
C LEU A 116 41.64 4.82 -3.72
N TYR A 117 40.95 4.66 -4.85
CA TYR A 117 40.43 3.37 -5.31
C TYR A 117 41.01 2.88 -6.64
N ARG A 118 42.03 3.56 -7.21
CA ARG A 118 42.71 3.24 -8.48
C ARG A 118 43.19 1.79 -8.58
N ARG A 119 43.47 1.16 -7.43
CA ARG A 119 43.90 -0.24 -7.33
C ARG A 119 42.79 -1.27 -7.66
N LYS A 120 41.55 -0.85 -7.93
CA LYS A 120 40.39 -1.75 -8.13
C LYS A 120 40.08 -2.13 -9.58
N GLY A 121 40.94 -1.85 -10.55
CA GLY A 121 40.82 -2.40 -11.91
C GLY A 121 41.17 -1.42 -13.03
N SER A 122 41.26 -1.96 -14.25
CA SER A 122 41.44 -1.18 -15.48
C SER A 122 40.27 -0.20 -15.68
N PRO A 123 40.47 0.98 -16.30
CA PRO A 123 39.38 1.86 -16.74
C PRO A 123 38.38 1.17 -17.68
N LEU A 124 38.73 0.01 -18.25
CA LEU A 124 37.83 -0.81 -19.07
C LEU A 124 36.93 -1.76 -18.23
N ASP A 125 37.16 -1.90 -16.92
CA ASP A 125 36.24 -2.65 -16.03
C ASP A 125 35.00 -1.79 -15.76
N PRO A 126 33.78 -2.25 -16.10
CA PRO A 126 32.54 -1.53 -15.80
C PRO A 126 32.31 -1.25 -14.30
N ARG A 127 33.06 -1.93 -13.42
CA ARG A 127 33.03 -1.75 -11.96
C ARG A 127 34.08 -0.76 -11.47
N ALA A 128 34.93 -0.23 -12.36
CA ALA A 128 35.91 0.78 -12.00
C ALA A 128 35.23 2.07 -11.54
N VAL A 129 35.98 2.87 -10.77
CA VAL A 129 35.50 4.14 -10.20
C VAL A 129 34.86 5.05 -11.25
N PRO A 130 35.46 5.28 -12.44
CA PRO A 130 34.87 6.22 -13.40
C PRO A 130 33.48 5.79 -13.87
N TRP A 131 33.30 4.50 -14.14
CA TRP A 131 31.99 3.96 -14.52
C TRP A 131 30.99 4.05 -13.38
N THR A 132 31.36 3.66 -12.16
CA THR A 132 30.45 3.72 -11.00
C THR A 132 29.96 5.14 -10.71
N LEU A 133 30.82 6.16 -10.86
CA LEU A 133 30.45 7.57 -10.71
C LEU A 133 29.42 8.02 -11.76
N THR A 134 29.52 7.52 -13.00
CA THR A 134 28.56 7.86 -14.09
C THR A 134 27.15 7.31 -13.88
N HIS A 135 26.97 6.36 -12.97
CA HIS A 135 25.67 5.76 -12.67
C HIS A 135 24.89 6.50 -11.57
N VAL A 136 25.50 7.46 -10.88
CA VAL A 136 24.85 8.16 -9.75
C VAL A 136 23.78 9.15 -10.21
N SER A 137 24.09 10.00 -11.19
CA SER A 137 23.13 10.98 -11.74
C SER A 137 23.58 11.47 -13.11
N LYS A 138 22.68 12.14 -13.86
CA LYS A 138 23.02 12.80 -15.13
C LYS A 138 24.16 13.81 -14.96
N LYS A 139 24.10 14.64 -13.91
CA LYS A 139 25.15 15.64 -13.60
C LYS A 139 26.50 14.97 -13.32
N TRP A 140 26.51 13.90 -12.52
CA TRP A 140 27.75 13.18 -12.21
C TRP A 140 28.35 12.57 -13.47
N ARG A 141 27.52 11.96 -14.32
CA ARG A 141 27.97 11.44 -15.62
C ARG A 141 28.59 12.51 -16.50
N GLU A 142 27.94 13.66 -16.65
CA GLU A 142 28.47 14.78 -17.44
C GLU A 142 29.84 15.22 -16.91
N VAL A 143 29.96 15.43 -15.59
CA VAL A 143 31.23 15.82 -14.96
C VAL A 143 32.30 14.72 -15.10
N SER A 144 31.94 13.45 -14.89
CA SER A 144 32.88 12.33 -15.02
C SER A 144 33.43 12.23 -16.45
N ILE A 145 32.59 12.38 -17.48
CA ILE A 145 33.02 12.31 -18.89
C ILE A 145 34.00 13.43 -19.23
N VAL A 146 33.79 14.64 -18.71
CA VAL A 146 34.67 15.80 -18.98
C VAL A 146 35.89 15.89 -18.06
N THR A 147 36.06 14.94 -17.14
CA THR A 147 37.23 14.86 -16.23
C THR A 147 38.15 13.73 -16.70
N PRO A 148 39.09 13.96 -17.63
CA PRO A 148 39.95 12.91 -18.19
C PRO A 148 40.89 12.24 -17.16
N GLU A 149 41.23 12.92 -16.07
CA GLU A 149 42.15 12.45 -15.03
C GLU A 149 41.73 11.12 -14.42
N ILE A 150 40.42 10.92 -14.24
CA ILE A 150 39.88 9.69 -13.65
C ILE A 150 39.87 8.51 -14.63
N TRP A 151 40.02 8.77 -15.94
CA TRP A 151 40.07 7.73 -16.98
C TRP A 151 41.49 7.35 -17.41
N SER A 152 42.48 8.13 -16.98
CA SER A 152 43.89 7.89 -17.27
C SER A 152 44.39 6.60 -16.59
N ILE A 153 45.08 5.75 -17.36
CA ILE A 153 45.64 4.46 -16.91
C ILE A 153 46.79 4.68 -15.94
#